data_AF-A0A971JSC2-F1
#
_entry.id   AF-A0A971JSC2-F1
#
_cell.length_a   1.000
_cell.length_b   1.000
_cell.length_c   1.000
_cell.angle_alpha   90.00
_cell.angle_beta   90.00
_cell.angle_gamma   90.00
#
_symmetry.space_group_name_H-M   'P 1'
#
loop_
_entity.id
_entity.type
_entity.pdbx_description
1 polymer ?
#
loop_
_entity_poly.entity_id
_entity_poly.type
_entity_poly.pdbx_seq_one_letter_code
_entity_poly.pdbx_strand_id
1 'polypeptide(L)'
;MINPVSLINDFVDEKLQGNINKLVSFDIAQLQGDRKYGSCNGSSFDCDNTNISRAIYALVFEGVWKNMNYDTLGDWKYRGDTINTFNTTFGKPVEEGGFLGLNHFEPDEKMLQRVTRFRSLYHTIGNFVVLPNAYIGRNSLNTFRGSYYKWRDYIDQFINSLYDYLTNPQKIENEIFLQLMELNKEDFEPYHGEDGFNLLLSKLLLDDCIDETGCPKRLFDVVYYWNSSLTREAYLDHVIRYIDFCEPFIVKRGKKIVEILESKIR
;
A
#
# COMPACT_ATOMS: atom_id res chain seq x y z
N MET A 1 11.30 2.12 24.56
CA MET A 1 10.53 2.73 23.46
C MET A 1 11.51 2.97 22.33
N ILE A 2 11.24 2.46 21.12
CA ILE A 2 12.12 2.67 19.97
C ILE A 2 11.95 4.12 19.49
N ASN A 3 13.05 4.85 19.29
CA ASN A 3 13.01 6.17 18.69
C ASN A 3 13.02 6.03 17.15
N PRO A 4 11.98 6.48 16.42
CA PRO A 4 11.91 6.36 14.96
C PRO A 4 13.07 7.03 14.23
N VAL A 5 13.51 8.21 14.68
CA VAL A 5 14.62 8.96 14.05
C VAL A 5 15.91 8.17 14.17
N SER A 6 16.24 7.69 15.37
CA SER A 6 17.45 6.87 15.59
C SER A 6 17.40 5.58 14.77
N LEU A 7 16.25 4.89 14.73
CA LEU A 7 16.12 3.65 13.95
C LEU A 7 16.36 3.88 12.45
N ILE A 8 15.84 4.99 11.90
CA ILE A 8 16.02 5.33 10.48
C ILE A 8 17.46 5.73 10.20
N ASN A 9 18.10 6.56 11.03
CA ASN A 9 19.51 6.93 10.86
C ASN A 9 20.41 5.69 10.90
N ASP A 10 20.21 4.80 11.88
CA ASP A 10 20.94 3.53 11.93
C ASP A 10 20.68 2.68 10.67
N PHE A 11 19.45 2.62 10.17
CA PHE A 11 19.13 1.88 8.96
C PHE A 11 19.83 2.46 7.72
N VAL A 12 19.89 3.79 7.62
CA VAL A 12 20.60 4.49 6.54
C VAL A 12 22.08 4.12 6.56
N ASP A 13 22.71 4.13 7.73
CA ASP A 13 24.13 3.80 7.88
C ASP A 13 24.40 2.31 7.62
N GLU A 14 23.63 1.42 8.25
CA GLU A 14 23.89 -0.03 8.25
C GLU A 14 23.42 -0.74 6.97
N LYS A 15 22.30 -0.30 6.37
CA LYS A 15 21.66 -0.99 5.23
C LYS A 15 21.72 -0.19 3.94
N LEU A 16 21.81 1.14 4.01
CA LEU A 16 21.81 2.02 2.83
C LEU A 16 23.17 2.68 2.55
N GLN A 17 24.22 2.30 3.28
CA GLN A 17 25.58 2.82 3.11
C GLN A 17 25.63 4.36 3.23
N GLY A 18 24.90 4.91 4.20
CA GLY A 18 24.84 6.35 4.46
C GLY A 18 24.02 7.16 3.44
N ASN A 19 23.33 6.52 2.49
CA ASN A 19 22.56 7.22 1.46
C ASN A 19 21.06 6.90 1.55
N ILE A 20 20.30 7.79 2.21
CA ILE A 20 18.85 7.65 2.37
C ILE A 20 18.09 7.53 1.06
N ASN A 21 18.58 8.10 -0.05
CA ASN A 21 17.92 7.99 -1.35
C ASN A 21 17.82 6.54 -1.85
N LYS A 22 18.67 5.62 -1.36
CA LYS A 22 18.56 4.20 -1.70
C LYS A 22 17.29 3.55 -1.14
N LEU A 23 16.68 4.15 -0.11
CA LEU A 23 15.42 3.69 0.47
C LEU A 23 14.29 3.62 -0.56
N VAL A 24 14.27 4.51 -1.56
CA VAL A 24 13.27 4.54 -2.64
C VAL A 24 13.15 3.19 -3.36
N SER A 25 14.26 2.46 -3.46
CA SER A 25 14.36 1.20 -4.20
C SER A 25 14.73 0.00 -3.32
N PHE A 26 14.81 0.19 -2.01
CA PHE A 26 15.17 -0.89 -1.09
C PHE A 26 13.99 -1.86 -0.94
N ASP A 27 14.21 -3.11 -1.35
CA ASP A 27 13.23 -4.19 -1.24
C ASP A 27 13.16 -4.64 0.23
N ILE A 28 12.09 -4.27 0.93
CA ILE A 28 11.92 -4.54 2.37
C ILE A 28 11.85 -6.05 2.65
N ALA A 29 11.52 -6.89 1.66
CA ALA A 29 11.53 -8.34 1.84
C ALA A 29 12.93 -8.89 2.20
N GLN A 30 14.00 -8.16 1.87
CA GLN A 30 15.37 -8.51 2.26
C GLN A 30 15.59 -8.48 3.79
N LEU A 31 14.68 -7.89 4.56
CA LEU A 31 14.75 -7.84 6.01
C LEU A 31 14.12 -9.05 6.70
N GLN A 32 13.67 -10.06 5.96
CA GLN A 32 13.14 -11.27 6.56
C GLN A 32 14.19 -11.93 7.49
N GLY A 33 13.85 -12.05 8.77
CA GLY A 33 14.76 -12.57 9.80
C GLY A 33 15.65 -11.52 10.47
N ASP A 34 15.69 -10.28 9.98
CA ASP A 34 16.37 -9.17 10.65
C ASP A 34 15.59 -8.73 11.88
N ARG A 35 16.19 -8.88 13.08
CA ARG A 35 15.53 -8.57 14.35
C ARG A 35 15.38 -7.07 14.61
N LYS A 36 16.32 -6.26 14.13
CA LYS A 36 16.36 -4.81 14.40
C LYS A 36 15.35 -4.10 13.52
N TYR A 37 15.38 -4.38 12.23
CA TYR A 37 14.61 -3.65 11.22
C TYR A 37 13.41 -4.42 10.68
N GLY A 38 13.50 -5.75 10.58
CA GLY A 38 12.51 -6.62 9.93
C GLY A 38 11.46 -7.24 10.87
N SER A 39 11.55 -7.05 12.18
CA SER A 39 10.59 -7.63 13.13
C SER A 39 9.20 -7.01 12.97
N CYS A 40 8.16 -7.84 13.11
CA CYS A 40 6.74 -7.47 12.99
C CYS A 40 5.97 -7.68 14.31
N ASN A 41 6.57 -7.37 15.45
CA ASN A 41 5.95 -7.51 16.79
C ASN A 41 5.32 -8.89 17.06
N GLY A 42 6.03 -9.96 16.72
CA GLY A 42 5.57 -11.33 16.97
C GLY A 42 4.57 -11.87 15.96
N SER A 43 4.18 -11.11 14.94
CA SER A 43 3.45 -11.64 13.78
C SER A 43 4.38 -12.28 12.75
N SER A 44 3.78 -12.91 11.74
CA SER A 44 4.50 -13.28 10.51
C SER A 44 5.13 -12.04 9.88
N PHE A 45 6.26 -12.25 9.19
CA PHE A 45 6.93 -11.21 8.44
C PHE A 45 6.00 -10.63 7.38
N ASP A 46 5.88 -9.31 7.38
CA ASP A 46 5.07 -8.55 6.44
C ASP A 46 5.79 -7.23 6.15
N CYS A 47 6.02 -6.92 4.87
CA CYS A 47 6.92 -5.85 4.48
C CYS A 47 6.40 -4.47 4.92
N ASP A 48 5.08 -4.28 4.93
CA ASP A 48 4.43 -3.06 5.38
C ASP A 48 4.28 -2.98 6.92
N ASN A 49 4.74 -3.98 7.68
CA ASN A 49 4.61 -4.00 9.14
C ASN A 49 5.94 -4.21 9.88
N THR A 50 7.07 -4.05 9.19
CA THR A 50 8.39 -4.16 9.81
C THR A 50 8.67 -2.98 10.76
N ASN A 51 9.63 -3.14 11.68
CA ASN A 51 10.09 -2.04 12.54
C ASN A 51 10.50 -0.79 11.75
N ILE A 52 11.21 -0.96 10.62
CA ILE A 52 11.61 0.17 9.79
C ILE A 52 10.41 0.81 9.08
N SER A 53 9.47 0.00 8.55
CA SER A 53 8.25 0.49 7.91
C SER A 53 7.39 1.30 8.87
N ARG A 54 7.32 0.92 10.15
CA ARG A 54 6.58 1.69 11.17
C ARG A 54 7.28 2.98 11.59
N ALA A 55 8.62 3.00 11.65
CA ALA A 55 9.37 4.22 11.98
C ALA A 55 9.20 5.31 10.91
N ILE A 56 9.54 4.97 9.66
CA ILE A 56 8.62 5.08 8.53
C ILE A 56 7.41 6.02 8.66
N TYR A 57 6.28 5.36 8.85
CA TYR A 57 4.96 5.95 8.94
C TYR A 57 4.83 6.95 10.10
N ALA A 58 5.45 6.66 11.25
CA ALA A 58 5.39 7.53 12.42
C ALA A 58 5.95 8.92 12.14
N LEU A 59 6.96 9.05 11.27
CA LEU A 59 7.51 10.34 10.87
C LEU A 59 6.78 10.93 9.68
N VAL A 60 6.55 10.14 8.63
CA VAL A 60 6.06 10.67 7.34
C VAL A 60 4.58 11.03 7.38
N PHE A 61 3.77 10.20 8.04
CA PHE A 61 2.33 10.39 8.13
C PHE A 61 1.92 10.96 9.51
N GLU A 62 2.85 11.62 10.20
CA GLU A 62 2.58 12.33 11.45
C GLU A 62 1.41 13.32 11.27
N GLY A 63 0.42 13.26 12.16
CA GLY A 63 -0.76 14.14 12.11
C GLY A 63 -1.76 13.81 10.99
N VAL A 64 -1.61 12.68 10.30
CA VAL A 64 -2.65 12.15 9.41
C VAL A 64 -3.77 11.49 10.22
N TRP A 65 -3.41 10.61 11.16
CA TRP A 65 -4.37 9.92 12.03
C TRP A 65 -4.22 10.33 13.50
N LYS A 66 -5.31 10.24 14.27
CA LYS A 66 -5.38 10.78 15.63
C LYS A 66 -4.54 9.95 16.60
N ASN A 67 -3.49 10.55 17.16
CA ASN A 67 -2.54 9.89 18.07
C ASN A 67 -1.74 8.76 17.40
N MET A 68 -1.56 8.80 16.07
CA MET A 68 -0.65 7.86 15.42
C MET A 68 0.80 8.21 15.76
N ASN A 69 1.54 7.21 16.21
CA ASN A 69 2.96 7.25 16.51
C ASN A 69 3.52 5.82 16.40
N TYR A 70 4.81 5.64 16.70
CA TYR A 70 5.47 4.34 16.60
C TYR A 70 4.81 3.25 17.46
N ASP A 71 4.40 3.60 18.68
CA ASP A 71 3.84 2.63 19.62
C ASP A 71 2.42 2.21 19.18
N THR A 72 1.58 3.15 18.72
CA THR A 72 0.23 2.80 18.25
C THR A 72 0.22 2.00 16.93
N LEU A 73 1.28 2.12 16.13
CA LEU A 73 1.57 1.19 15.02
C LEU A 73 2.03 -0.18 15.52
N GLY A 74 2.74 -0.22 16.64
CA GLY A 74 3.19 -1.44 17.29
C GLY A 74 2.06 -2.26 17.94
N ASP A 75 1.03 -1.58 18.43
CA ASP A 75 -0.14 -2.13 19.11
C ASP A 75 -1.34 -2.38 18.18
N TRP A 76 -1.12 -2.29 16.86
CA TRP A 76 -2.13 -2.58 15.83
C TRP A 76 -3.33 -1.63 15.77
N LYS A 77 -3.29 -0.45 16.40
CA LYS A 77 -4.31 0.59 16.20
C LYS A 77 -4.29 1.10 14.76
N TYR A 78 -3.08 1.30 14.24
CA TYR A 78 -2.83 1.61 12.84
C TYR A 78 -1.98 0.51 12.25
N ARG A 79 -2.16 0.22 10.96
CA ARG A 79 -1.40 -0.82 10.26
C ARG A 79 -0.95 -0.33 8.90
N GLY A 80 0.25 -0.75 8.50
CA GLY A 80 0.67 -0.68 7.11
C GLY A 80 -0.23 -1.54 6.22
N ASP A 81 -0.32 -1.13 4.97
CA ASP A 81 -0.99 -1.86 3.90
C ASP A 81 -0.28 -1.58 2.58
N THR A 82 -0.36 -2.53 1.66
CA THR A 82 0.29 -2.42 0.36
C THR A 82 -0.69 -1.87 -0.67
N ILE A 83 -0.43 -0.67 -1.20
CA ILE A 83 -1.34 0.08 -2.09
C ILE A 83 -1.70 -0.75 -3.32
N ASN A 84 -0.69 -1.15 -4.12
CA ASN A 84 -0.87 -1.91 -5.35
C ASN A 84 -0.53 -3.38 -5.09
N THR A 85 -1.53 -4.26 -5.18
CA THR A 85 -1.38 -5.70 -4.95
C THR A 85 -0.59 -6.43 -6.04
N PHE A 86 0.19 -7.42 -5.64
CA PHE A 86 0.90 -8.28 -6.58
C PHE A 86 0.14 -9.58 -6.84
N ASN A 87 -0.33 -10.24 -5.78
CA ASN A 87 -0.78 -11.63 -5.86
C ASN A 87 -2.13 -11.79 -6.58
N THR A 88 -3.02 -10.80 -6.54
CA THR A 88 -4.28 -10.81 -7.30
C THR A 88 -4.02 -10.88 -8.80
N THR A 89 -3.05 -10.10 -9.28
CA THR A 89 -2.74 -9.96 -10.70
C THR A 89 -1.80 -11.05 -11.19
N PHE A 90 -0.69 -11.31 -10.49
CA PHE A 90 0.39 -12.16 -10.99
C PHE A 90 0.40 -13.56 -10.37
N GLY A 91 -0.26 -13.74 -9.23
CA GLY A 91 -0.19 -14.98 -8.45
C GLY A 91 1.11 -15.14 -7.68
N LYS A 92 1.17 -16.21 -6.87
CA LYS A 92 2.33 -16.52 -6.05
C LYS A 92 3.51 -17.00 -6.92
N PRO A 93 4.76 -16.80 -6.46
CA PRO A 93 5.92 -17.43 -7.09
C PRO A 93 5.79 -18.95 -7.09
N VAL A 94 6.31 -19.60 -8.12
CA VAL A 94 6.34 -21.06 -8.26
C VAL A 94 7.78 -21.58 -8.39
N GLU A 95 8.01 -22.84 -8.03
CA GLU A 95 9.35 -23.45 -7.98
C GLU A 95 10.02 -23.50 -9.36
N GLU A 96 9.23 -23.73 -10.42
CA GLU A 96 9.68 -23.80 -11.81
C GLU A 96 10.04 -22.42 -12.41
N GLY A 97 9.87 -21.36 -11.62
CA GLY A 97 10.12 -19.98 -12.03
C GLY A 97 8.85 -19.23 -12.46
N GLY A 98 8.90 -17.91 -12.31
CA GLY A 98 7.77 -17.03 -12.58
C GLY A 98 6.69 -17.09 -11.51
N PHE A 99 5.44 -16.90 -11.94
CA PHE A 99 4.31 -16.67 -11.03
C PHE A 99 3.08 -17.42 -11.52
N LEU A 100 2.32 -18.04 -10.60
CA LEU A 100 1.20 -18.92 -10.91
C LEU A 100 0.20 -18.28 -11.89
N GLY A 101 -0.18 -17.03 -11.64
CA GLY A 101 -1.13 -16.31 -12.46
C GLY A 101 -0.55 -15.90 -13.80
N LEU A 102 0.66 -15.34 -13.79
CA LEU A 102 1.33 -14.92 -15.01
C LEU A 102 1.57 -16.13 -15.94
N ASN A 103 2.12 -17.23 -15.43
CA ASN A 103 2.42 -18.44 -16.17
C ASN A 103 1.17 -19.09 -16.78
N HIS A 104 0.02 -19.00 -16.12
CA HIS A 104 -1.25 -19.49 -16.66
C HIS A 104 -1.61 -18.86 -18.01
N PHE A 105 -1.20 -17.61 -18.23
CA PHE A 105 -1.43 -16.86 -19.47
C PHE A 105 -0.21 -16.83 -20.39
N GLU A 106 0.77 -17.71 -20.17
CA GLU A 106 1.91 -17.95 -21.08
C GLU A 106 2.60 -16.63 -21.52
N PRO A 107 3.25 -15.89 -20.59
CA PRO A 107 3.87 -14.60 -20.90
C PRO A 107 5.06 -14.81 -21.83
N ASP A 108 5.47 -13.76 -22.55
CA ASP A 108 6.80 -13.78 -23.15
C ASP A 108 7.89 -13.53 -22.10
N GLU A 109 9.14 -13.79 -22.47
CA GLU A 109 10.29 -13.64 -21.56
C GLU A 109 10.44 -12.19 -21.08
N LYS A 110 10.13 -11.20 -21.94
CA LYS A 110 10.25 -9.78 -21.60
C LYS A 110 9.27 -9.40 -20.49
N MET A 111 8.03 -9.89 -20.58
CA MET A 111 7.00 -9.66 -19.58
C MET A 111 7.34 -10.36 -18.27
N LEU A 112 7.81 -11.61 -18.32
CA LEU A 112 8.27 -12.32 -17.13
C LEU A 112 9.40 -11.57 -16.41
N GLN A 113 10.40 -11.07 -17.17
CA GLN A 113 11.49 -10.27 -16.61
C GLN A 113 10.97 -8.94 -16.01
N ARG A 114 10.00 -8.28 -16.66
CA ARG A 114 9.40 -7.04 -16.14
C ARG A 114 8.65 -7.28 -14.83
N VAL A 115 7.79 -8.29 -14.77
CA VAL A 115 7.03 -8.65 -13.56
C VAL A 115 7.98 -9.07 -12.43
N THR A 116 9.07 -9.78 -12.75
CA THR A 116 10.10 -10.14 -11.76
C THR A 116 10.76 -8.90 -11.15
N ARG A 117 11.11 -7.90 -11.96
CA ARG A 117 11.63 -6.61 -11.45
C ARG A 117 10.56 -5.86 -10.64
N PHE A 118 9.32 -5.86 -11.11
CA PHE A 118 8.20 -5.21 -10.43
C PHE A 118 7.97 -5.80 -9.03
N ARG A 119 8.19 -7.11 -8.84
CA ARG A 119 8.07 -7.75 -7.52
C ARG A 119 8.98 -7.15 -6.44
N SER A 120 10.21 -6.75 -6.79
CA SER A 120 11.06 -6.06 -5.83
C SER A 120 10.57 -4.64 -5.53
N LEU A 121 10.02 -3.95 -6.53
CA LEU A 121 9.42 -2.63 -6.35
C LEU A 121 8.16 -2.67 -5.48
N TYR A 122 7.37 -3.76 -5.58
CA TYR A 122 6.15 -3.98 -4.81
C TYR A 122 6.39 -3.95 -3.29
N HIS A 123 7.55 -4.38 -2.79
CA HIS A 123 7.92 -4.33 -1.37
C HIS A 123 8.66 -3.05 -0.96
N THR A 124 8.61 -1.99 -1.75
CA THR A 124 9.26 -0.71 -1.39
C THR A 124 8.30 0.22 -0.67
N ILE A 125 8.85 1.14 0.12
CA ILE A 125 8.11 2.13 0.91
C ILE A 125 7.12 2.97 0.10
N GLY A 126 7.41 3.20 -1.19
CA GLY A 126 6.53 3.91 -2.10
C GLY A 126 5.20 3.21 -2.33
N ASN A 127 5.14 1.88 -2.15
CA ASN A 127 3.93 1.10 -2.30
C ASN A 127 3.16 0.88 -0.99
N PHE A 128 3.58 1.48 0.13
CA PHE A 128 2.93 1.25 1.43
C PHE A 128 2.13 2.46 1.91
N VAL A 129 0.91 2.23 2.39
CA VAL A 129 0.06 3.22 3.06
C VAL A 129 -0.17 2.80 4.50
N VAL A 130 -0.56 3.74 5.36
CA VAL A 130 -0.96 3.46 6.74
C VAL A 130 -2.44 3.79 6.92
N LEU A 131 -3.20 2.87 7.47
CA LEU A 131 -4.65 3.00 7.68
C LEU A 131 -5.03 2.70 9.14
N PRO A 132 -6.14 3.27 9.64
CA PRO A 132 -6.81 2.80 10.85
C PRO A 132 -7.15 1.30 10.72
N ASN A 133 -6.99 0.55 11.80
CA ASN A 133 -7.04 -0.92 11.78
C ASN A 133 -8.09 -1.48 12.77
N ALA A 134 -9.19 -0.77 13.00
CA ALA A 134 -10.35 -1.38 13.65
C ALA A 134 -10.93 -2.51 12.78
N TYR A 135 -11.50 -3.54 13.42
CA TYR A 135 -11.95 -4.75 12.74
C TYR A 135 -13.30 -5.27 13.25
N ILE A 136 -14.02 -5.96 12.37
CA ILE A 136 -15.26 -6.68 12.64
C ILE A 136 -15.06 -8.12 12.21
N GLY A 137 -15.07 -9.04 13.17
CA GLY A 137 -14.68 -10.43 12.93
C GLY A 137 -13.26 -10.50 12.38
N ARG A 138 -13.11 -10.92 11.12
CA ARG A 138 -11.82 -11.00 10.42
C ARG A 138 -11.50 -9.82 9.52
N ASN A 139 -12.43 -8.87 9.37
CA ASN A 139 -12.30 -7.77 8.43
C ASN A 139 -11.81 -6.51 9.14
N SER A 140 -10.62 -6.03 8.80
CA SER A 140 -10.22 -4.62 8.86
C SER A 140 -10.33 -3.97 7.47
N LEU A 141 -10.11 -2.64 7.35
CA LEU A 141 -10.06 -1.97 6.04
C LEU A 141 -9.09 -2.66 5.06
N ASN A 142 -7.88 -3.02 5.52
CA ASN A 142 -6.89 -3.76 4.73
C ASN A 142 -7.45 -5.10 4.23
N THR A 143 -7.85 -5.99 5.15
CA THR A 143 -8.34 -7.33 4.74
C THR A 143 -9.63 -7.28 3.93
N PHE A 144 -10.49 -6.28 4.16
CA PHE A 144 -11.71 -6.08 3.38
C PHE A 144 -11.37 -5.66 1.95
N ARG A 145 -10.39 -4.77 1.78
CA ARG A 145 -9.91 -4.32 0.47
C ARG A 145 -9.46 -5.49 -0.41
N GLY A 146 -8.77 -6.46 0.16
CA GLY A 146 -8.29 -7.64 -0.59
C GLY A 146 -9.31 -8.75 -0.77
N SER A 147 -10.18 -8.95 0.22
CA SER A 147 -11.14 -10.04 0.19
C SER A 147 -12.44 -9.69 -0.53
N TYR A 148 -12.81 -8.41 -0.63
CA TYR A 148 -14.05 -8.02 -1.28
C TYR A 148 -13.97 -8.21 -2.79
N TYR A 149 -14.88 -9.03 -3.32
CA TYR A 149 -14.78 -9.53 -4.70
C TYR A 149 -14.88 -8.44 -5.78
N LYS A 150 -15.50 -7.29 -5.46
CA LYS A 150 -15.56 -6.14 -6.37
C LYS A 150 -14.28 -5.29 -6.35
N TRP A 151 -13.44 -5.43 -5.33
CA TRP A 151 -12.24 -4.59 -5.16
C TRP A 151 -10.95 -5.35 -5.43
N ARG A 152 -10.79 -6.56 -4.88
CA ARG A 152 -9.60 -7.42 -5.09
C ARG A 152 -8.26 -6.70 -4.89
N ASP A 153 -8.18 -5.81 -3.91
CA ASP A 153 -7.04 -4.91 -3.62
C ASP A 153 -6.72 -3.83 -4.67
N TYR A 154 -7.56 -3.61 -5.68
CA TYR A 154 -7.40 -2.45 -6.55
C TYR A 154 -7.67 -1.15 -5.77
N ILE A 155 -6.63 -0.32 -5.66
CA ILE A 155 -6.65 0.87 -4.81
C ILE A 155 -7.72 1.89 -5.23
N ASP A 156 -7.96 2.04 -6.54
CA ASP A 156 -8.99 2.95 -7.06
C ASP A 156 -10.38 2.58 -6.58
N GLN A 157 -10.69 1.29 -6.39
CA GLN A 157 -11.97 0.85 -5.84
C GLN A 157 -12.16 1.30 -4.38
N PHE A 158 -11.10 1.20 -3.58
CA PHE A 158 -11.09 1.71 -2.20
C PHE A 158 -11.22 3.24 -2.18
N ILE A 159 -10.46 3.95 -3.01
CA ILE A 159 -10.51 5.42 -3.06
C ILE A 159 -11.88 5.92 -3.52
N ASN A 160 -12.51 5.26 -4.51
CA ASN A 160 -13.88 5.56 -4.92
C ASN A 160 -14.88 5.42 -3.75
N SER A 161 -14.79 4.30 -3.01
CA SER A 161 -15.71 4.07 -1.89
C SER A 161 -15.41 4.98 -0.70
N LEU A 162 -14.14 5.36 -0.50
CA LEU A 162 -13.75 6.35 0.50
C LEU A 162 -14.29 7.74 0.13
N TYR A 163 -14.22 8.13 -1.14
CA TYR A 163 -14.81 9.37 -1.65
C TYR A 163 -16.31 9.42 -1.39
N ASP A 164 -17.04 8.37 -1.77
CA ASP A 164 -18.47 8.27 -1.52
C ASP A 164 -18.76 8.35 -0.01
N TYR A 165 -18.00 7.67 0.84
CA TYR A 165 -18.20 7.75 2.30
C TYR A 165 -17.98 9.17 2.85
N LEU A 166 -16.95 9.87 2.40
CA LEU A 166 -16.61 11.20 2.93
C LEU A 166 -17.51 12.32 2.39
N THR A 167 -18.09 12.14 1.19
CA THR A 167 -18.88 13.18 0.50
C THR A 167 -20.38 12.90 0.47
N ASN A 168 -20.79 11.63 0.39
CA ASN A 168 -22.18 11.21 0.27
C ASN A 168 -22.38 9.77 0.80
N PRO A 169 -22.34 9.57 2.13
CA PRO A 169 -22.40 8.23 2.74
C PRO A 169 -23.62 7.40 2.32
N GLN A 170 -24.72 8.04 1.90
CA GLN A 170 -25.94 7.37 1.48
C GLN A 170 -25.75 6.54 0.19
N LYS A 171 -24.68 6.76 -0.57
CA LYS A 171 -24.32 5.97 -1.76
C LYS A 171 -23.67 4.62 -1.42
N ILE A 172 -23.18 4.42 -0.21
CA ILE A 172 -22.47 3.20 0.14
C ILE A 172 -23.46 2.05 0.37
N GLU A 173 -23.44 1.08 -0.53
CA GLU A 173 -24.31 -0.11 -0.43
C GLU A 173 -23.73 -1.21 0.46
N ASN A 174 -22.41 -1.23 0.68
CA ASN A 174 -21.75 -2.32 1.39
C ASN A 174 -21.75 -2.09 2.90
N GLU A 175 -22.59 -2.85 3.62
CA GLU A 175 -22.75 -2.75 5.07
C GLU A 175 -21.45 -3.02 5.85
N ILE A 176 -20.61 -3.95 5.39
CA ILE A 176 -19.34 -4.26 6.08
C ILE A 176 -18.41 -3.06 5.98
N PHE A 177 -18.28 -2.47 4.79
CA PHE A 177 -17.47 -1.27 4.62
C PHE A 177 -17.97 -0.11 5.47
N LEU A 178 -19.29 0.14 5.48
CA LEU A 178 -19.89 1.17 6.35
C LEU A 178 -19.57 0.96 7.82
N GLN A 179 -19.73 -0.26 8.33
CA GLN A 179 -19.43 -0.55 9.73
C GLN A 179 -17.93 -0.38 10.04
N LEU A 180 -17.04 -0.73 9.12
CA LEU A 180 -15.61 -0.47 9.27
C LEU A 180 -15.30 1.03 9.30
N MET A 181 -15.95 1.82 8.44
CA MET A 181 -15.78 3.27 8.46
C MET A 181 -16.31 3.87 9.77
N GLU A 182 -17.46 3.41 10.27
CA GLU A 182 -18.04 3.86 11.55
C GLU A 182 -17.14 3.54 12.74
N LEU A 183 -16.51 2.35 12.76
CA LEU A 183 -15.53 2.00 13.80
C LEU A 183 -14.29 2.89 13.79
N ASN A 184 -13.92 3.43 12.62
CA ASN A 184 -12.77 4.31 12.45
C ASN A 184 -13.18 5.78 12.34
N LYS A 185 -14.44 6.15 12.64
CA LYS A 185 -14.98 7.48 12.33
C LYS A 185 -14.18 8.64 12.91
N GLU A 186 -13.62 8.47 14.12
CA GLU A 186 -12.84 9.54 14.75
C GLU A 186 -11.56 9.89 13.96
N ASP A 187 -10.99 8.92 13.23
CA ASP A 187 -9.83 9.13 12.37
C ASP A 187 -10.22 9.79 11.04
N PHE A 188 -11.44 9.55 10.55
CA PHE A 188 -11.95 10.08 9.29
C PHE A 188 -12.72 11.40 9.42
N GLU A 189 -13.19 11.76 10.62
CA GLU A 189 -13.98 12.97 10.89
C GLU A 189 -13.37 14.26 10.30
N PRO A 190 -12.05 14.52 10.40
CA PRO A 190 -11.46 15.75 9.84
C PRO A 190 -11.46 15.83 8.31
N TYR A 191 -11.84 14.75 7.63
CA TYR A 191 -11.69 14.57 6.19
C TYR A 191 -13.04 14.49 5.45
N HIS A 192 -14.15 14.83 6.11
CA HIS A 192 -15.45 14.92 5.43
C HIS A 192 -15.53 16.07 4.41
N GLY A 193 -16.32 15.85 3.35
CA GLY A 193 -16.42 16.76 2.21
C GLY A 193 -15.30 16.58 1.18
N GLU A 194 -15.47 17.18 0.00
CA GLU A 194 -14.51 17.05 -1.11
C GLU A 194 -13.13 17.59 -0.75
N ASP A 195 -13.07 18.74 -0.07
CA ASP A 195 -11.82 19.32 0.43
C ASP A 195 -11.13 18.43 1.46
N GLY A 196 -11.91 17.82 2.36
CA GLY A 196 -11.41 16.90 3.37
C GLY A 196 -10.84 15.62 2.77
N PHE A 197 -11.53 15.06 1.76
CA PHE A 197 -11.03 13.94 0.98
C PHE A 197 -9.72 14.28 0.28
N ASN A 198 -9.66 15.40 -0.46
CA ASN A 198 -8.45 15.82 -1.16
C ASN A 198 -7.28 16.05 -0.19
N LEU A 199 -7.54 16.63 0.99
CA LEU A 199 -6.55 16.78 2.04
C LEU A 199 -6.04 15.42 2.53
N LEU A 200 -6.91 14.44 2.73
CA LEU A 200 -6.53 13.09 3.14
C LEU A 200 -5.63 12.41 2.09
N LEU A 201 -6.04 12.44 0.82
CA LEU A 201 -5.28 11.84 -0.28
C LEU A 201 -3.90 12.46 -0.39
N SER A 202 -3.81 13.79 -0.29
CA SER A 202 -2.52 14.50 -0.29
C SER A 202 -1.65 14.11 0.90
N LYS A 203 -2.23 14.04 2.10
CA LYS A 203 -1.54 13.59 3.32
C LYS A 203 -1.03 12.15 3.25
N LEU A 204 -1.75 11.26 2.56
CA LEU A 204 -1.34 9.86 2.33
C LEU A 204 -0.41 9.69 1.11
N LEU A 205 -0.10 10.80 0.41
CA LEU A 205 0.70 10.86 -0.81
C LEU A 205 0.07 10.05 -1.95
N LEU A 206 -1.24 10.19 -2.14
CA LEU A 206 -2.05 9.46 -3.11
C LEU A 206 -2.65 10.37 -4.20
N ASP A 207 -2.09 11.57 -4.40
CA ASP A 207 -2.60 12.57 -5.36
C ASP A 207 -2.70 12.05 -6.80
N ASP A 208 -1.87 11.07 -7.19
CA ASP A 208 -1.92 10.49 -8.53
C ASP A 208 -3.18 9.65 -8.78
N CYS A 209 -3.93 9.30 -7.73
CA CYS A 209 -5.17 8.54 -7.79
C CYS A 209 -6.43 9.41 -7.97
N ILE A 210 -6.30 10.74 -7.99
CA ILE A 210 -7.39 11.70 -8.23
C ILE A 210 -7.13 12.50 -9.51
N ASP A 211 -8.20 12.95 -10.17
CA ASP A 211 -8.14 13.79 -11.36
C ASP A 211 -7.98 15.28 -11.02
N GLU A 212 -7.89 16.12 -12.05
CA GLU A 212 -7.76 17.58 -11.92
C GLU A 212 -8.95 18.26 -11.21
N THR A 213 -10.09 17.57 -11.07
CA THR A 213 -11.27 18.04 -10.34
C THR A 213 -11.30 17.58 -8.88
N GLY A 214 -10.32 16.76 -8.47
CA GLY A 214 -10.29 16.16 -7.13
C GLY A 214 -11.17 14.92 -7.00
N CYS A 215 -11.69 14.39 -8.10
CA CYS A 215 -12.46 13.14 -8.09
C CYS A 215 -11.54 11.92 -8.23
N PRO A 216 -11.91 10.76 -7.66
CA PRO A 216 -11.17 9.51 -7.87
C PRO A 216 -11.06 9.13 -9.35
N LYS A 217 -9.86 8.74 -9.77
CA LYS A 217 -9.64 8.17 -11.10
C LYS A 217 -10.09 6.71 -11.13
N ARG A 218 -10.64 6.28 -12.27
CA ARG A 218 -10.70 4.86 -12.63
C ARG A 218 -9.36 4.44 -13.22
N LEU A 219 -8.51 3.81 -12.42
CA LEU A 219 -7.16 3.42 -12.81
C LEU A 219 -7.15 2.04 -13.47
N PHE A 220 -7.97 1.13 -12.97
CA PHE A 220 -7.90 -0.28 -13.35
C PHE A 220 -9.27 -0.88 -13.61
N ASP A 221 -9.28 -1.89 -14.48
CA ASP A 221 -10.32 -2.92 -14.45
C ASP A 221 -9.96 -3.94 -13.39
N VAL A 222 -10.97 -4.45 -12.67
CA VAL A 222 -10.78 -5.45 -11.61
C VAL A 222 -10.48 -6.82 -12.26
N VAL A 223 -9.20 -7.11 -12.46
CA VAL A 223 -8.69 -8.32 -13.09
C VAL A 223 -8.06 -9.23 -12.05
N TYR A 224 -8.25 -10.53 -12.16
CA TYR A 224 -7.61 -11.50 -11.28
C TYR A 224 -7.30 -12.77 -12.06
N TYR A 225 -6.14 -13.37 -11.80
CA TYR A 225 -5.61 -14.40 -12.70
C TYR A 225 -6.45 -15.69 -12.74
N TRP A 226 -7.28 -15.93 -11.71
CA TRP A 226 -8.18 -17.09 -11.65
C TRP A 226 -9.58 -16.81 -12.24
N ASN A 227 -9.75 -15.71 -12.98
CA ASN A 227 -10.98 -15.45 -13.71
C ASN A 227 -11.05 -16.33 -14.97
N SER A 228 -11.93 -17.33 -14.97
CA SER A 228 -12.08 -18.28 -16.09
C SER A 228 -12.59 -17.64 -17.38
N SER A 229 -13.14 -16.42 -17.34
CA SER A 229 -13.61 -15.72 -18.54
C SER A 229 -12.54 -14.83 -19.19
N LEU A 230 -11.36 -14.71 -18.58
CA LEU A 230 -10.33 -13.80 -19.03
C LEU A 230 -9.51 -14.42 -20.16
N THR A 231 -9.39 -13.72 -21.29
CA THR A 231 -8.52 -14.17 -22.38
C THR A 231 -7.06 -13.84 -22.06
N ARG A 232 -6.13 -14.59 -22.67
CA ARG A 232 -4.70 -14.32 -22.59
C ARG A 232 -4.36 -12.88 -22.98
N GLU A 233 -4.87 -12.42 -24.12
CA GLU A 233 -4.62 -11.06 -24.63
C GLU A 233 -5.10 -10.00 -23.64
N ALA A 234 -6.34 -10.12 -23.14
CA ALA A 234 -6.90 -9.17 -22.18
C ALA A 234 -6.12 -9.14 -20.86
N TYR A 235 -5.65 -10.29 -20.38
CA TYR A 235 -4.81 -10.39 -19.19
C TYR A 235 -3.45 -9.70 -19.38
N LEU A 236 -2.74 -10.01 -20.46
CA LEU A 236 -1.40 -9.46 -20.71
C LEU A 236 -1.47 -7.94 -20.95
N ASP A 237 -2.51 -7.47 -21.64
CA ASP A 237 -2.80 -6.05 -21.80
C ASP A 237 -3.07 -5.36 -20.46
N HIS A 238 -3.83 -6.01 -19.57
CA HIS A 238 -4.04 -5.51 -18.21
C HIS A 238 -2.73 -5.45 -17.42
N VAL A 239 -1.89 -6.49 -17.49
CA VAL A 239 -0.58 -6.53 -16.82
C VAL A 239 0.29 -5.35 -17.24
N ILE A 240 0.33 -5.05 -18.54
CA ILE A 240 1.10 -3.91 -19.06
C ILE A 240 0.58 -2.61 -18.46
N ARG A 241 -0.73 -2.33 -18.58
CA ARG A 241 -1.33 -1.10 -18.03
C ARG A 241 -1.14 -0.98 -16.51
N TYR A 242 -1.26 -2.11 -15.80
CA TYR A 242 -1.10 -2.15 -14.36
C TYR A 242 0.31 -1.71 -13.95
N ILE A 243 1.33 -2.30 -14.57
CA ILE A 243 2.74 -2.00 -14.28
C ILE A 243 3.11 -0.59 -14.77
N ASP A 244 2.60 -0.16 -15.93
CA ASP A 244 2.83 1.19 -16.47
C ASP A 244 2.35 2.30 -15.53
N PHE A 245 1.29 2.06 -14.76
CA PHE A 245 0.88 2.96 -13.68
C PHE A 245 1.71 2.75 -12.41
N CYS A 246 1.82 1.51 -11.94
CA CYS A 246 2.37 1.22 -10.62
C CYS A 246 3.86 1.57 -10.49
N GLU A 247 4.68 1.30 -11.52
CA GLU A 247 6.12 1.58 -11.49
C GLU A 247 6.43 3.07 -11.22
N PRO A 248 5.97 4.03 -12.05
CA PRO A 248 6.22 5.44 -11.80
C PRO A 248 5.53 5.94 -10.53
N PHE A 249 4.32 5.46 -10.22
CA PHE A 249 3.60 5.82 -9.00
C PHE A 249 4.41 5.49 -7.74
N ILE A 250 4.87 4.24 -7.61
CA ILE A 250 5.63 3.77 -6.45
C ILE A 250 6.95 4.56 -6.32
N VAL A 251 7.69 4.74 -7.43
CA VAL A 251 8.96 5.46 -7.40
C VAL A 251 8.78 6.93 -7.01
N LYS A 252 7.78 7.61 -7.58
CA LYS A 252 7.48 9.01 -7.28
C LYS A 252 7.10 9.17 -5.82
N ARG A 253 6.22 8.31 -5.31
CA ARG A 253 5.81 8.31 -3.90
C ARG A 253 6.97 7.99 -2.95
N GLY A 254 7.81 7.02 -3.29
CA GLY A 254 9.02 6.70 -2.53
C GLY A 254 10.00 7.87 -2.42
N LYS A 255 10.21 8.64 -3.51
CA LYS A 255 11.00 9.87 -3.47
C LYS A 255 10.39 10.90 -2.52
N LYS A 256 9.07 11.08 -2.58
CA LYS A 256 8.38 12.04 -1.70
C LYS A 256 8.49 11.67 -0.21
N ILE A 257 8.42 10.38 0.09
CA ILE A 257 8.66 9.85 1.43
C ILE A 257 10.08 10.18 1.90
N VAL A 258 11.10 9.95 1.05
CA VAL A 258 12.49 10.28 1.37
C VAL A 258 12.68 11.78 1.62
N GLU A 259 12.11 12.64 0.78
CA GLU A 259 12.15 14.11 0.98
C GLU A 259 11.61 14.52 2.36
N ILE A 260 10.47 13.94 2.78
CA ILE A 260 9.87 14.20 4.09
C ILE A 260 10.79 13.70 5.21
N LEU A 261 11.33 12.49 5.10
CA LEU A 261 12.25 11.93 6.09
C LEU A 261 13.50 12.78 6.25
N GLU A 262 14.10 13.25 5.15
CA GLU A 262 15.28 14.12 5.20
C GLU A 262 15.03 15.40 6.00
N SER A 263 13.81 15.93 5.98
CA SER A 263 13.44 17.10 6.79
C SER A 263 13.20 16.81 8.28
N LYS A 264 13.03 15.54 8.66
CA LYS A 264 12.64 15.11 10.02
C LYS A 264 13.77 14.43 10.80
N ILE A 265 14.75 13.86 10.11
CA ILE A 265 15.86 13.13 10.75
C ILE A 265 17.17 13.91 10.81
N ARG A 266 17.21 15.10 10.18
CA ARG A 266 18.33 16.04 10.22
C ARG A 266 18.24 16.95 11.44
#